data_AF-A0A7H4GRW1-F1
#
_entry.id   AF-A0A7H4GRW1-F1
#
_cell.length_a   1.000
_cell.length_b   1.000
_cell.length_c   1.000
_cell.angle_alpha   90.00
_cell.angle_beta   90.00
_cell.angle_gamma   90.00
#
_symmetry.space_group_name_H-M   'P 1'
#
loop_
_entity.id
_entity.type
_entity.pdbx_description
1 polymer ?
#
loop_
_entity_poly.entity_id
_entity_poly.type
_entity_poly.pdbx_seq_one_letter_code
_entity_poly.pdbx_strand_id
1 'polypeptide(L)'
;MQASRHDRAIPCGPGGSMHDYVPFYFGPLSPMMLNLKTGRVAGYQEGQEPLIYLVSTAQKVQETGAEFVFSDGHGLAAFTEWFDDLDFLEQIDWQVVKARYWADTANDMDRQRKKQAEFLVHRFCPWALIGEIVVLNQRMKERVEAVLAGYPAASGVAVSERPDWYYH
;
A
#
# COMPACT_ATOMS: atom_id res chain seq x y z
N MET A 1 5.62 -1.80 -18.12
CA MET A 1 6.62 -2.74 -17.54
C MET A 1 5.96 -3.53 -16.42
N GLN A 2 5.22 -4.58 -16.76
CA GLN A 2 4.55 -5.47 -15.81
C GLN A 2 5.10 -6.91 -15.90
N ALA A 3 6.16 -7.11 -16.71
CA ALA A 3 6.68 -8.41 -17.13
C ALA A 3 7.97 -8.85 -16.42
N SER A 4 8.58 -8.03 -15.55
CA SER A 4 9.82 -8.39 -14.84
C SER A 4 9.61 -8.73 -13.35
N ARG A 5 8.37 -8.90 -12.90
CA ARG A 5 8.05 -9.45 -11.57
C ARG A 5 8.35 -10.96 -11.45
N HIS A 6 8.81 -11.59 -12.53
CA HIS A 6 8.59 -13.02 -12.74
C HIS A 6 9.44 -14.00 -11.93
N ASP A 7 10.61 -13.69 -11.38
CA ASP A 7 11.48 -14.79 -10.86
C ASP A 7 12.31 -14.48 -9.61
N ARG A 8 12.10 -13.35 -8.92
CA ARG A 8 12.89 -13.07 -7.70
C ARG A 8 12.19 -13.64 -6.48
N ALA A 9 12.76 -14.73 -5.97
CA ALA A 9 12.33 -15.32 -4.71
C ALA A 9 12.55 -14.35 -3.54
N ILE A 10 11.57 -14.26 -2.66
CA ILE A 10 11.69 -13.53 -1.40
C ILE A 10 12.59 -14.37 -0.48
N PRO A 11 13.69 -13.79 0.06
CA PRO A 11 14.74 -14.55 0.74
C PRO A 11 14.43 -14.85 2.23
N CYS A 12 13.33 -14.33 2.78
CA CYS A 12 12.95 -14.47 4.19
C CYS A 12 11.47 -14.83 4.37
N GLY A 13 11.05 -15.04 5.62
CA GLY A 13 9.70 -15.44 5.98
C GLY A 13 9.24 -16.70 5.25
N PRO A 14 7.99 -16.75 4.75
CA PRO A 14 7.48 -17.91 4.02
C PRO A 14 8.08 -18.09 2.61
N GLY A 15 8.91 -17.14 2.15
CA GLY A 15 9.54 -17.16 0.84
C GLY A 15 8.54 -17.13 -0.32
N GLY A 16 8.88 -17.78 -1.43
CA GLY A 16 8.06 -17.72 -2.65
C GLY A 16 8.32 -16.44 -3.45
N SER A 17 7.33 -16.02 -4.24
CA SER A 17 7.42 -14.87 -5.13
C SER A 17 6.52 -13.74 -4.66
N MET A 18 6.72 -12.52 -5.16
CA MET A 18 5.81 -11.39 -4.87
C MET A 18 4.34 -11.66 -5.21
N HIS A 19 4.07 -12.61 -6.11
CA HIS A 19 2.69 -12.98 -6.49
C HIS A 19 1.96 -13.76 -5.40
N ASP A 20 2.71 -14.36 -4.47
CA ASP A 20 2.16 -15.10 -3.34
C ASP A 20 1.69 -14.17 -2.21
N TYR A 21 1.74 -12.84 -2.39
CA TYR A 21 1.48 -11.87 -1.34
C TYR A 21 0.45 -10.81 -1.75
N VAL A 22 -0.25 -10.28 -0.74
CA VAL A 22 -1.13 -9.12 -0.84
C VAL A 22 -0.33 -7.86 -0.45
N PRO A 23 -0.07 -6.93 -1.37
CA PRO A 23 0.79 -5.78 -1.11
C PRO A 23 0.05 -4.61 -0.46
N PHE A 24 0.75 -3.95 0.47
CA PHE A 24 0.39 -2.69 1.10
C PHE A 24 1.54 -1.69 0.93
N TYR A 25 1.22 -0.45 0.57
CA TYR A 25 2.18 0.64 0.66
C TYR A 25 2.24 1.16 2.10
N PHE A 26 3.43 1.51 2.57
CA PHE A 26 3.60 2.15 3.88
C PHE A 26 3.12 3.62 3.91
N GLY A 27 2.84 4.23 2.75
CA GLY A 27 2.41 5.62 2.64
C GLY A 27 1.41 5.87 1.50
N PRO A 28 0.68 6.99 1.55
CA PRO A 28 -0.31 7.33 0.54
C PRO A 28 0.35 7.88 -0.74
N LEU A 29 -0.49 8.23 -1.73
CA LEU A 29 -0.12 8.89 -2.97
C LEU A 29 0.72 8.02 -3.91
N SER A 30 0.20 6.85 -4.30
CA SER A 30 0.89 5.95 -5.24
C SER A 30 1.07 6.60 -6.63
N PRO A 31 2.08 6.18 -7.43
CA PRO A 31 2.26 6.68 -8.78
C PRO A 31 1.07 6.32 -9.68
N MET A 32 0.43 5.19 -9.40
CA MET A 32 -0.79 4.77 -10.09
C MET A 32 -1.93 5.75 -9.85
N MET A 33 -2.13 6.22 -8.61
CA MET A 33 -3.13 7.24 -8.31
C MET A 33 -2.87 8.54 -9.11
N LEU A 34 -1.61 8.97 -9.24
CA LEU A 34 -1.26 10.12 -10.06
C LEU A 34 -1.64 9.91 -11.53
N ASN A 35 -1.37 8.72 -12.07
CA ASN A 35 -1.71 8.37 -13.46
C ASN A 35 -3.22 8.32 -13.69
N LEU A 36 -3.99 7.79 -12.74
CA LEU A 36 -5.46 7.77 -12.77
C LEU A 36 -6.02 9.20 -12.71
N LYS A 37 -5.50 10.05 -11.82
CA LYS A 37 -5.89 11.47 -11.74
C LYS A 37 -5.60 12.22 -13.04
N THR A 38 -4.41 12.01 -13.62
CA THR A 38 -3.93 12.75 -14.80
C THR A 38 -4.42 12.16 -16.13
N GLY A 39 -5.33 11.17 -16.11
CA GLY A 39 -5.91 10.58 -17.32
C GLY A 39 -4.90 9.78 -18.16
N ARG A 40 -3.80 9.31 -17.55
CA ARG A 40 -2.74 8.55 -18.24
C ARG A 40 -3.03 7.06 -18.35
N VAL A 41 -4.13 6.59 -17.76
CA VAL A 41 -4.57 5.19 -17.83
C VAL A 41 -5.65 5.07 -18.90
N ALA A 42 -5.32 4.41 -20.01
CA ALA A 42 -6.26 4.19 -21.10
C ALA A 42 -7.51 3.45 -20.61
N GLY A 43 -8.69 3.96 -20.96
CA GLY A 43 -9.98 3.36 -20.58
C GLY A 43 -10.49 3.73 -19.18
N TYR A 44 -9.76 4.54 -18.41
CA TYR A 44 -10.20 5.01 -17.10
C TYR A 44 -10.33 6.53 -17.05
N GLN A 45 -11.52 7.03 -16.69
CA GLN A 45 -11.86 8.46 -16.73
C GLN A 45 -12.45 9.00 -15.42
N GLU A 46 -12.62 8.16 -14.39
CA GLU A 46 -13.25 8.60 -13.14
C GLU A 46 -12.30 9.38 -12.21
N GLY A 47 -11.03 9.54 -12.61
CA GLY A 47 -10.02 10.24 -11.82
C GLY A 47 -9.72 9.53 -10.50
N GLN A 48 -9.25 10.26 -9.50
CA GLN A 48 -8.88 9.63 -8.21
C GLN A 48 -10.04 9.55 -7.21
N GLU A 49 -11.19 10.20 -7.46
CA GLU A 49 -12.30 10.30 -6.49
C GLU A 49 -12.80 8.90 -6.07
N PRO A 50 -13.07 7.94 -6.98
CA PRO A 50 -13.57 6.63 -6.57
C PRO A 50 -12.56 5.74 -5.84
N LEU A 51 -11.28 6.13 -5.78
CA LEU A 51 -10.25 5.32 -5.15
C LEU A 51 -10.38 5.41 -3.64
N ILE A 52 -10.24 4.27 -2.97
CA ILE A 52 -10.26 4.15 -1.50
C ILE A 52 -8.96 3.50 -1.04
N TYR A 53 -8.54 3.79 0.19
CA TYR A 53 -7.51 3.00 0.86
C TYR A 53 -8.15 2.03 1.85
N LEU A 54 -7.71 0.78 1.83
CA LEU A 54 -7.94 -0.16 2.92
C LEU A 54 -6.71 -0.11 3.83
N VAL A 55 -6.90 0.29 5.08
CA VAL A 55 -5.80 0.54 6.01
C VAL A 55 -5.72 -0.57 7.05
N SER A 56 -4.51 -1.07 7.25
CA SER A 56 -4.14 -1.98 8.33
C SER A 56 -2.88 -1.49 9.02
N THR A 57 -2.49 -2.11 10.13
CA THR A 57 -1.24 -1.85 10.82
C THR A 57 -0.40 -3.12 10.84
N ALA A 58 0.92 -2.98 10.72
CA ALA A 58 1.83 -4.13 10.74
C ALA A 58 1.70 -4.93 12.05
N GLN A 59 1.48 -4.25 13.18
CA GLN A 59 1.25 -4.86 14.49
C GLN A 59 0.02 -5.76 14.48
N LYS A 60 -1.09 -5.30 13.87
CA LYS A 60 -2.32 -6.08 13.77
C LYS A 60 -2.12 -7.34 12.91
N VAL A 61 -1.34 -7.24 11.84
CA VAL A 61 -0.97 -8.43 11.03
C VAL A 61 -0.21 -9.43 11.90
N GLN A 62 0.84 -8.99 12.60
CA GLN A 62 1.64 -9.84 13.49
C GLN A 62 0.80 -10.48 14.60
N GLU A 63 -0.08 -9.72 15.26
CA GLU A 63 -0.95 -10.20 16.35
C GLU A 63 -1.89 -11.32 15.90
N THR A 64 -2.33 -11.32 14.64
CA THR A 64 -3.18 -12.40 14.10
C THR A 64 -2.40 -13.67 13.73
N GLY A 65 -1.06 -13.63 13.79
CA GLY A 65 -0.20 -14.72 13.34
C GLY A 65 -0.15 -14.87 11.81
N ALA A 66 -0.63 -13.88 11.06
CA ALA A 66 -0.47 -13.86 9.62
C ALA A 66 1.00 -13.66 9.26
N GLU A 67 1.53 -14.51 8.40
CA GLU A 67 2.90 -14.38 7.91
C GLU A 67 3.00 -13.16 6.99
N PHE A 68 4.09 -12.43 7.11
CA PHE A 68 4.35 -11.25 6.29
C PHE A 68 5.85 -11.13 6.00
N VAL A 69 6.15 -10.30 5.01
CA VAL A 69 7.48 -9.74 4.80
C VAL A 69 7.33 -8.26 4.44
N PHE A 70 8.39 -7.47 4.57
CA PHE A 70 8.43 -6.12 4.04
C PHE A 70 9.80 -5.79 3.49
N SER A 71 9.86 -4.75 2.67
CA SER A 71 11.08 -4.28 2.03
C SER A 71 11.38 -2.82 2.35
N ASP A 72 12.65 -2.44 2.39
CA ASP A 72 13.09 -1.04 2.59
C ASP A 72 12.90 -0.16 1.32
N GLY A 73 12.53 -0.79 0.20
CA GLY A 73 12.24 -0.11 -1.05
C GLY A 73 11.67 -1.07 -2.09
N HIS A 74 11.68 -0.66 -3.36
CA HIS A 74 11.14 -1.45 -4.45
C HIS A 74 11.77 -2.84 -4.53
N GLY A 75 10.97 -3.90 -4.36
CA GLY A 75 11.48 -5.27 -4.23
C GLY A 75 12.25 -5.83 -5.43
N LEU A 76 12.21 -5.16 -6.60
CA LEU A 76 12.98 -5.56 -7.79
C LEU A 76 14.34 -4.85 -7.90
N ALA A 77 14.61 -3.81 -7.10
CA ALA A 77 15.90 -3.14 -7.12
C ALA A 77 17.01 -4.05 -6.58
N ALA A 78 18.24 -3.89 -7.09
CA ALA A 78 19.36 -4.76 -6.77
C ALA A 78 19.74 -4.75 -5.28
N PHE A 79 19.50 -3.63 -4.59
CA PHE A 79 19.92 -3.37 -3.20
C PHE A 79 18.75 -3.29 -2.21
N THR A 80 17.60 -3.87 -2.54
CA THR A 80 16.47 -3.94 -1.61
C THR A 80 16.64 -5.08 -0.63
N GLU A 81 16.56 -4.74 0.66
CA GLU A 81 16.57 -5.70 1.75
C GLU A 81 15.15 -6.13 2.11
N TRP A 82 15.03 -7.34 2.64
CA TRP A 82 13.76 -7.96 3.00
C TRP A 82 13.80 -8.36 4.47
N PHE A 83 12.68 -8.13 5.15
CA PHE A 83 12.53 -8.34 6.59
C PHE A 83 11.21 -9.06 6.87
N ASP A 84 11.21 -9.91 7.88
CA ASP A 84 10.05 -10.66 8.37
C ASP A 84 9.80 -10.42 9.87
N ASP A 85 10.52 -9.46 10.46
CA ASP A 85 10.41 -9.03 11.86
C ASP A 85 10.18 -7.52 11.94
N LEU A 86 9.15 -7.11 12.68
CA LEU A 86 8.77 -5.71 12.84
C LEU A 86 9.81 -4.87 13.57
N ASP A 87 10.76 -5.48 14.29
CA ASP A 87 11.88 -4.76 14.90
C ASP A 87 12.74 -4.03 13.84
N PHE A 88 12.70 -4.46 12.57
CA PHE A 88 13.39 -3.79 11.47
C PHE A 88 12.59 -2.67 10.79
N LEU A 89 11.43 -2.26 11.33
CA LEU A 89 10.65 -1.15 10.77
C LEU A 89 11.41 0.19 10.75
N GLU A 90 12.48 0.33 11.54
CA GLU A 90 13.38 1.49 11.48
C GLU A 90 14.17 1.61 10.17
N GLN A 91 14.29 0.52 9.40
CA GLN A 91 14.94 0.52 8.09
C GLN A 91 14.09 1.20 7.01
N ILE A 92 12.80 1.41 7.27
CA ILE A 92 11.93 2.14 6.36
C ILE A 92 12.22 3.64 6.47
N ASP A 93 12.54 4.28 5.35
CA ASP A 93 12.63 5.74 5.27
C ASP A 93 11.23 6.37 5.33
N TRP A 94 10.73 6.56 6.55
CA TRP A 94 9.39 7.10 6.82
C TRP A 94 9.19 8.51 6.26
N GLN A 95 10.26 9.30 6.13
CA GLN A 95 10.18 10.64 5.55
C GLN A 95 9.91 10.54 4.04
N VAL A 96 10.59 9.63 3.35
CA VAL A 96 10.42 9.41 1.90
C VAL A 96 9.08 8.74 1.59
N VAL A 97 8.71 7.70 2.34
CA VAL A 97 7.47 6.95 2.16
C VAL A 97 6.23 7.84 2.32
N LYS A 98 6.25 8.74 3.32
CA LYS A 98 5.13 9.67 3.57
C LYS A 98 5.19 10.93 2.73
N ALA A 99 6.23 11.12 1.92
CA ALA A 99 6.37 12.34 1.14
C ALA A 99 5.33 12.43 0.04
N ARG A 100 4.93 13.65 -0.31
CA ARG A 100 3.99 13.89 -1.42
C ARG A 100 4.60 13.60 -2.78
N TYR A 101 5.82 14.05 -2.99
CA TYR A 101 6.51 13.99 -4.28
C TYR A 101 7.43 12.78 -4.40
N TRP A 102 7.43 12.19 -5.59
CA TRP A 102 8.16 10.97 -5.96
C TRP A 102 9.52 11.23 -6.56
N ALA A 103 9.76 12.44 -7.08
CA ALA A 103 10.97 12.74 -7.82
C ALA A 103 12.20 12.57 -6.93
N ASP A 104 13.20 11.90 -7.49
CA ASP A 104 14.54 11.89 -6.94
C ASP A 104 15.05 13.33 -6.83
N THR A 105 15.88 13.56 -5.82
CA THR A 105 16.53 14.85 -5.62
C THR A 105 18.02 14.70 -5.86
N ALA A 106 18.72 15.81 -6.13
CA ALA A 106 20.18 15.78 -6.24
C ALA A 106 20.88 15.20 -4.99
N ASN A 107 20.21 15.22 -3.84
CA ASN A 107 20.70 14.71 -2.57
C ASN A 107 20.19 13.29 -2.24
N ASP A 108 19.22 12.75 -2.99
CA ASP A 108 18.64 11.43 -2.77
C ASP A 108 18.11 10.86 -4.09
N MET A 109 18.99 10.13 -4.78
CA MET A 109 18.72 9.47 -6.06
C MET A 109 17.98 8.13 -5.91
N ASP A 110 17.77 7.67 -4.68
CA ASP A 110 17.12 6.38 -4.36
C ASP A 110 15.69 6.55 -3.83
N ARG A 111 15.19 7.78 -3.86
CA ARG A 111 13.93 8.19 -3.27
C ARG A 111 12.74 7.48 -3.91
N GLN A 112 12.77 7.29 -5.23
CA GLN A 112 11.75 6.50 -5.93
C GLN A 112 11.70 5.04 -5.48
N ARG A 113 12.85 4.42 -5.18
CA ARG A 113 12.92 3.03 -4.70
C ARG A 113 12.36 2.94 -3.29
N LYS A 114 12.89 3.74 -2.35
CA LYS A 114 12.48 3.75 -0.94
C LYS A 114 10.98 4.05 -0.76
N LYS A 115 10.43 4.93 -1.60
CA LYS A 115 9.00 5.23 -1.56
C LYS A 115 8.10 4.07 -2.00
N GLN A 116 8.67 3.10 -2.73
CA GLN A 116 8.03 1.84 -3.09
C GLN A 116 8.37 0.72 -2.09
N ALA A 117 8.78 1.06 -0.87
CA ALA A 117 8.74 0.10 0.23
C ALA A 117 7.31 -0.45 0.39
N GLU A 118 7.20 -1.76 0.44
CA GLU A 118 5.93 -2.47 0.52
C GLU A 118 5.93 -3.39 1.75
N PHE A 119 4.76 -3.50 2.37
CA PHE A 119 4.45 -4.51 3.36
C PHE A 119 3.60 -5.58 2.68
N LEU A 120 4.00 -6.84 2.77
CA LEU A 120 3.43 -7.95 2.01
C LEU A 120 2.85 -8.99 2.96
N VAL A 121 1.53 -9.20 2.93
CA VAL A 121 0.87 -10.27 3.70
C VAL A 121 0.82 -11.54 2.87
N HIS A 122 1.32 -12.65 3.39
CA HIS A 122 1.41 -13.91 2.64
C HIS A 122 0.03 -14.50 2.35
N ARG A 123 -0.22 -14.82 1.07
CA ARG A 123 -1.39 -15.45 0.43
C ARG A 123 -2.71 -14.71 0.53
N PHE A 124 -3.09 -14.24 1.71
CA PHE A 124 -4.42 -13.72 1.97
C PHE A 124 -4.41 -12.70 3.10
N CYS A 125 -5.14 -11.60 2.89
CA CYS A 125 -5.41 -10.59 3.91
C CYS A 125 -6.87 -10.73 4.38
N PRO A 126 -7.12 -11.29 5.58
CA PRO A 126 -8.47 -11.33 6.14
C PRO A 126 -9.07 -9.94 6.32
N TRP A 127 -10.37 -9.80 6.09
CA TRP A 127 -11.08 -8.53 6.32
C TRP A 127 -10.89 -7.99 7.74
N ALA A 128 -10.77 -8.89 8.74
CA ALA A 128 -10.51 -8.52 10.12
C ALA A 128 -9.22 -7.70 10.32
N LEU A 129 -8.26 -7.77 9.40
CA LEU A 129 -7.05 -6.94 9.42
C LEU A 129 -7.33 -5.48 9.04
N ILE A 130 -8.35 -5.20 8.26
CA ILE A 130 -8.70 -3.84 7.85
C ILE A 130 -9.31 -3.11 9.05
N GLY A 131 -8.70 -2.00 9.45
CA GLY A 131 -9.14 -1.17 10.57
C GLY A 131 -9.86 0.11 10.14
N GLU A 132 -9.51 0.64 8.97
CA GLU A 132 -10.04 1.90 8.46
C GLU A 132 -10.14 1.84 6.93
N ILE A 133 -11.15 2.50 6.38
CA ILE A 133 -11.26 2.84 4.96
C ILE A 133 -11.10 4.36 4.84
N VAL A 134 -10.10 4.79 4.09
CA VAL A 134 -9.88 6.22 3.82
C VAL A 134 -10.42 6.56 2.45
N VAL A 135 -11.16 7.67 2.37
CA VAL A 135 -11.75 8.20 1.15
C VAL A 135 -11.35 9.66 0.91
N LEU A 136 -11.51 10.12 -0.33
CA LEU A 136 -11.18 11.49 -0.72
C LEU A 136 -12.12 12.54 -0.09
N ASN A 137 -13.43 12.25 -0.04
CA ASN A 137 -14.46 13.21 0.33
C ASN A 137 -15.74 12.53 0.84
N GLN A 138 -16.64 13.35 1.39
CA GLN A 138 -17.93 12.95 1.97
C GLN A 138 -18.79 12.13 1.01
N ARG A 139 -18.83 12.48 -0.28
CA ARG A 139 -19.59 11.72 -1.29
C ARG A 139 -19.14 10.26 -1.36
N MET A 140 -17.82 10.04 -1.35
CA MET A 140 -17.29 8.68 -1.35
C MET A 140 -17.43 7.97 -0.01
N LYS A 141 -17.40 8.72 1.10
CA LYS A 141 -17.70 8.17 2.43
C LYS A 141 -19.08 7.54 2.46
N GLU A 142 -20.10 8.30 2.06
CA GLU A 142 -21.49 7.84 2.01
C GLU A 142 -21.65 6.61 1.09
N ARG A 143 -20.97 6.61 -0.06
CA ARG A 143 -20.99 5.47 -0.98
C ARG A 143 -20.37 4.22 -0.35
N VAL A 144 -19.24 4.34 0.35
CA VAL A 144 -18.59 3.22 1.03
C VAL A 144 -19.45 2.71 2.18
N GLU A 145 -19.99 3.60 3.01
CA GLU A 145 -20.86 3.24 4.13
C GLU A 145 -22.14 2.52 3.66
N ALA A 146 -22.72 2.97 2.55
CA ALA A 146 -23.87 2.30 1.93
C ALA A 146 -23.53 0.89 1.45
N VAL A 147 -22.33 0.67 0.91
CA VAL A 147 -21.86 -0.69 0.55
C VAL A 147 -21.66 -1.53 1.80
N LEU A 148 -20.97 -1.01 2.82
CA LEU A 148 -20.71 -1.72 4.08
C LEU A 148 -22.00 -2.13 4.81
N ALA A 149 -23.07 -1.34 4.72
CA ALA A 149 -24.37 -1.69 5.30
C ALA A 149 -24.95 -3.01 4.73
N GLY A 150 -24.55 -3.40 3.52
CA GLY A 150 -24.91 -4.70 2.93
C GLY A 150 -24.10 -5.89 3.46
N TYR A 151 -23.05 -5.66 4.26
CA TYR A 151 -22.15 -6.69 4.77
C TYR A 151 -22.01 -6.61 6.29
N PRO A 152 -22.90 -7.23 7.07
CA PRO A 152 -22.85 -7.19 8.53
C PRO A 152 -21.52 -7.71 9.12
N ALA A 153 -20.87 -8.67 8.47
CA ALA A 153 -19.55 -9.16 8.87
C ALA A 153 -18.41 -8.14 8.70
N ALA A 154 -18.63 -7.09 7.91
CA ALA A 154 -17.72 -5.97 7.72
C ALA A 154 -18.09 -4.75 8.59
N SER A 155 -19.12 -4.86 9.42
CA SER A 155 -19.55 -3.80 10.33
C SER A 155 -18.46 -3.47 11.35
N GLY A 156 -18.24 -2.17 11.59
CA GLY A 156 -17.26 -1.68 12.57
C GLY A 156 -15.96 -1.14 11.97
N VAL A 157 -15.71 -1.30 10.66
CA VAL A 157 -14.60 -0.60 10.00
C VAL A 157 -14.93 0.88 9.87
N ALA A 158 -14.07 1.74 10.41
CA ALA A 158 -14.26 3.19 10.33
C ALA A 158 -14.05 3.69 8.89
N VAL A 159 -14.89 4.61 8.43
CA VAL A 159 -14.70 5.32 7.16
C VAL A 159 -14.35 6.78 7.44
N SER A 160 -13.19 7.23 6.97
CA SER A 160 -12.69 8.58 7.24
C SER A 160 -12.29 9.33 5.97
N GLU A 161 -12.44 10.65 6.01
CA GLU A 161 -12.03 11.53 4.92
C GLU A 161 -10.62 12.05 5.17
N ARG A 162 -9.70 11.80 4.23
CA ARG A 162 -8.33 12.33 4.29
C ARG A 162 -7.90 12.84 2.92
N PRO A 163 -8.33 14.06 2.51
CA PRO A 163 -8.01 14.59 1.18
C PRO A 163 -6.49 14.79 0.96
N ASP A 164 -5.71 14.91 2.02
CA ASP A 164 -4.24 15.01 1.98
C ASP A 164 -3.56 13.72 1.49
N TRP A 165 -4.24 12.57 1.59
CA TRP A 165 -3.79 11.26 1.05
C TRP A 165 -4.04 11.12 -0.45
N TYR A 166 -4.59 12.14 -1.08
CA TYR A 166 -4.86 12.23 -2.51
C TYR A 166 -4.14 13.42 -3.13
N TYR A 167 -3.95 13.39 -4.45
CA TYR A 167 -3.28 14.46 -5.17
C TYR A 167 -4.20 15.68 -5.33
N HIS A 168 -3.70 16.88 -5.08
CA HIS A 168 -4.40 18.15 -5.32
C HIS A 168 -4.13 18.59 -6.75
#